data_AF-A0A7J0GPT0-F1
#
_entry.id   AF-A0A7J0GPT0-F1
#
_cell.length_a   1.000
_cell.length_b   1.000
_cell.length_c   1.000
_cell.angle_alpha   90.00
_cell.angle_beta   90.00
_cell.angle_gamma   90.00
#
_symmetry.space_group_name_H-M   'P 1'
#
loop_
_entity.id
_entity.type
_entity.pdbx_description
1 polymer ?
#
loop_
_entity_poly.entity_id
_entity_poly.type
_entity_poly.pdbx_seq_one_letter_code
_entity_poly.pdbx_strand_id
1 'polypeptide(L)'
;MNWKQSRGLLTGFALGSFSFKYLGIPVAASRLTIAQFSPLIDKILGYVSAWAGGSLSYAGRTELIRSVLQGVECYWLTILPILAGVRKKITQLCRNFLWSGRATVNKKPLVAWKEVTLLRHEGGLGIRNSKVWNKALISKTLWDIQAKRIPSGSNGSTKFT
;
A
#
# COMPACT_ATOMS: atom_id res chain seq x y z
N MET A 1 1.39 24.32 30.04
CA MET A 1 2.71 24.74 29.50
C MET A 1 3.16 23.74 28.44
N ASN A 2 3.29 24.17 27.18
CA ASN A 2 3.65 23.33 26.04
C ASN A 2 5.19 23.26 25.90
N TRP A 3 5.80 22.20 26.41
CA TRP A 3 7.25 21.96 26.43
C TRP A 3 7.91 21.96 25.04
N LYS A 4 7.14 21.83 23.95
CA LYS A 4 7.67 21.94 22.59
C LYS A 4 8.11 23.35 22.23
N GLN A 5 7.51 24.38 22.83
CA GLN A 5 7.84 25.78 22.58
C GLN A 5 9.10 26.23 23.33
N SER A 6 9.35 25.69 24.53
CA SER A 6 10.48 26.12 25.37
C SER A 6 11.87 25.72 24.82
N ARG A 7 11.96 24.69 23.95
CA ARG A 7 13.24 24.23 23.38
C ARG A 7 13.77 25.10 22.24
N GLY A 8 12.89 25.71 21.46
CA GLY A 8 13.28 26.61 20.36
C GLY A 8 13.95 27.89 20.87
N LEU A 9 13.53 28.36 22.05
CA LEU A 9 14.04 29.61 22.65
C LEU A 9 15.49 29.52 23.11
N LEU A 10 15.98 28.34 23.51
CA LEU A 10 17.33 28.16 24.07
C LEU A 10 18.43 28.03 23.01
N THR A 11 18.08 27.68 21.77
CA THR A 11 19.07 27.30 20.74
C THR A 11 19.11 28.27 19.56
N GLY A 12 18.18 29.24 19.46
CA GLY A 12 18.11 30.20 18.36
C GLY A 12 17.70 29.60 17.00
N PHE A 13 17.47 28.28 16.92
CA PHE A 13 17.05 27.62 15.70
C PHE A 13 15.52 27.61 15.56
N ALA A 14 15.04 28.02 14.38
CA ALA A 14 13.65 27.84 14.01
C ALA A 14 13.32 26.34 13.89
N LEU A 15 12.22 25.92 14.50
CA LEU A 15 11.68 24.56 14.34
C LEU A 15 11.21 24.38 12.89
N GLY A 16 12.03 23.75 12.06
CA GLY A 16 11.67 23.37 10.70
C GLY A 16 10.61 22.26 10.68
N SER A 17 9.63 22.38 9.78
CA SER A 17 8.66 21.31 9.53
C SER A 17 9.22 20.34 8.49
N PHE A 18 9.48 19.10 8.90
CA PHE A 18 10.00 18.04 8.03
C PHE A 18 8.84 17.24 7.41
N SER A 19 8.30 17.75 6.30
CA SER A 19 7.31 17.06 5.48
C SER A 19 7.59 17.32 4.00
N PHE A 20 8.19 16.35 3.31
CA PHE A 20 8.39 16.41 1.86
C PHE A 20 7.95 15.12 1.19
N LYS A 21 7.74 15.15 -0.13
CA LYS A 21 7.35 13.97 -0.91
C LYS A 21 8.59 13.35 -1.54
N TYR A 22 8.82 12.06 -1.28
CA TYR A 22 9.86 11.28 -1.92
C TYR A 22 9.22 10.15 -2.72
N LEU A 23 9.49 10.10 -4.04
CA LEU A 23 8.90 9.11 -4.95
C LEU A 23 7.36 8.98 -4.82
N GLY A 24 6.69 10.12 -4.63
CA GLY A 24 5.24 10.20 -4.47
C GLY A 24 4.70 9.81 -3.09
N ILE A 25 5.57 9.40 -2.16
CA ILE A 25 5.20 9.05 -0.78
C ILE A 25 5.55 10.23 0.14
N PRO A 26 4.61 10.69 0.98
CA PRO A 26 4.91 11.69 1.99
C PRO A 26 5.83 11.09 3.06
N VAL A 27 7.00 11.69 3.21
CA VAL A 27 7.95 11.40 4.28
C VAL A 27 7.74 12.47 5.34
N ALA A 28 7.25 12.05 6.51
CA ALA A 28 7.03 12.92 7.65
C ALA A 28 7.78 12.40 8.87
N ALA A 29 8.26 13.30 9.73
CA ALA A 29 8.86 12.94 11.01
C ALA A 29 7.84 12.38 12.01
N SER A 30 6.55 12.53 11.73
CA SER A 30 5.42 12.06 12.54
C SER A 30 4.74 10.84 11.92
N ARG A 31 3.89 10.15 12.71
CA ARG A 31 3.06 9.05 12.19
C ARG A 31 2.18 9.56 11.05
N LEU A 32 2.20 8.86 9.93
CA LEU A 32 1.37 9.20 8.78
C LEU A 32 -0.12 9.14 9.15
N THR A 33 -0.86 10.13 8.67
CA THR A 33 -2.32 10.22 8.84
C THR A 33 -3.03 9.68 7.59
N ILE A 34 -4.34 9.42 7.70
CA ILE A 34 -5.15 8.92 6.56
C ILE A 34 -5.08 9.88 5.36
N ALA A 35 -5.00 11.19 5.61
CA ALA A 35 -4.91 12.21 4.57
C ALA A 35 -3.66 12.07 3.69
N GLN A 36 -2.54 11.62 4.26
CA GLN A 36 -1.28 11.41 3.55
C GLN A 36 -1.37 10.26 2.52
N PHE A 37 -2.36 9.39 2.64
CA PHE A 37 -2.63 8.32 1.67
C PHE A 37 -3.60 8.74 0.55
N SER A 38 -4.06 10.01 0.50
CA SER A 38 -4.92 10.49 -0.60
C SER A 38 -4.33 10.19 -1.98
N PRO A 39 -3.02 10.44 -2.26
CA PRO A 39 -2.46 10.19 -3.58
C PRO A 39 -2.61 8.74 -4.06
N LEU A 40 -2.53 7.78 -3.14
CA LEU A 40 -2.76 6.36 -3.44
C LEU A 40 -4.24 6.12 -3.82
N ILE A 41 -5.15 6.65 -3.02
CA ILE A 41 -6.60 6.49 -3.23
C ILE A 41 -7.00 7.15 -4.55
N ASP A 42 -6.52 8.36 -4.81
CA ASP A 42 -6.80 9.13 -6.02
C ASP A 42 -6.26 8.43 -7.26
N LYS A 43 -5.07 7.81 -7.17
CA LYS A 43 -4.51 7.01 -8.25
C LYS A 43 -5.35 5.77 -8.55
N ILE A 44 -5.78 5.04 -7.52
CA ILE A 44 -6.69 3.88 -7.68
C ILE A 44 -8.03 4.32 -8.27
N LEU A 45 -8.59 5.43 -7.79
CA LEU A 45 -9.81 6.03 -8.33
C LEU A 45 -9.66 6.40 -9.81
N GLY A 46 -8.53 6.99 -10.19
CA GLY A 46 -8.23 7.33 -11.58
C GLY A 46 -8.28 6.11 -12.50
N TYR A 47 -7.66 5.00 -12.10
CA TYR A 47 -7.73 3.74 -12.87
C TYR A 47 -9.15 3.19 -12.96
N VAL A 48 -9.87 3.14 -11.84
CA VAL A 48 -11.25 2.63 -11.79
C VAL A 48 -12.17 3.48 -12.68
N SER A 49 -12.05 4.80 -12.62
CA SER A 49 -12.84 5.72 -13.44
C SER A 49 -12.51 5.60 -14.93
N ALA A 50 -11.23 5.43 -15.28
CA ALA A 50 -10.82 5.21 -16.67
C ALA A 50 -11.39 3.91 -17.25
N TRP A 51 -11.46 2.84 -16.45
CA TRP A 51 -12.02 1.56 -16.89
C TRP A 51 -13.54 1.48 -16.80
N ALA A 52 -14.18 2.39 -16.05
CA ALA A 52 -15.63 2.39 -15.86
C ALA A 52 -16.43 2.66 -17.14
N GLY A 53 -15.81 3.26 -18.15
CA GLY A 53 -16.41 3.46 -19.48
C GLY A 53 -16.34 2.24 -20.39
N GLY A 54 -15.52 1.24 -20.07
CA GLY A 54 -15.32 0.03 -20.89
C GLY A 54 -16.26 -1.12 -20.52
N SER A 55 -16.71 -1.88 -21.53
CA SER A 55 -17.52 -3.10 -21.34
C SER A 55 -16.65 -4.30 -20.94
N LEU A 56 -16.08 -4.27 -19.73
CA LEU A 56 -15.23 -5.38 -19.26
C LEU A 56 -16.03 -6.55 -18.67
N SER A 57 -15.60 -7.75 -19.05
CA SER A 57 -16.03 -9.00 -18.40
C SER A 57 -15.62 -9.02 -16.92
N TYR A 58 -16.28 -9.89 -16.14
CA TYR A 58 -15.97 -10.06 -14.72
C TYR A 58 -14.53 -10.57 -14.49
N ALA A 59 -14.09 -11.52 -15.34
CA ALA A 59 -12.73 -12.01 -15.35
C ALA A 59 -11.72 -10.90 -15.68
N GLY A 60 -12.01 -10.07 -16.68
CA GLY A 60 -11.16 -8.93 -17.05
C GLY A 60 -11.01 -7.92 -15.90
N ARG A 61 -12.13 -7.59 -15.22
CA ARG A 61 -12.10 -6.71 -14.03
C ARG A 61 -11.25 -7.30 -12.91
N THR A 62 -11.38 -8.59 -12.65
CA THR A 62 -10.59 -9.30 -11.63
C THR A 62 -9.10 -9.24 -11.95
N GLU A 63 -8.73 -9.46 -13.21
CA GLU A 63 -7.34 -9.44 -13.64
C GLU A 63 -6.73 -8.02 -13.58
N LEU A 64 -7.50 -6.98 -13.92
CA LEU A 64 -7.05 -5.59 -13.76
C LEU A 64 -6.82 -5.21 -12.30
N ILE A 65 -7.70 -5.66 -11.39
CA ILE A 65 -7.49 -5.47 -9.96
C ILE A 65 -6.17 -6.14 -9.55
N ARG A 66 -5.98 -7.42 -9.93
CA ARG A 66 -4.82 -8.22 -9.55
C ARG A 66 -3.49 -7.70 -10.11
N SER A 67 -3.46 -7.28 -11.36
CA SER A 67 -2.24 -6.87 -12.05
C SER A 67 -1.89 -5.40 -11.78
N VAL A 68 -2.87 -4.50 -11.90
CA VAL A 68 -2.62 -3.05 -11.85
C VAL A 68 -2.88 -2.49 -10.46
N LEU A 69 -4.10 -2.64 -9.91
CA LEU A 69 -4.44 -2.01 -8.62
C LEU A 69 -3.60 -2.58 -7.48
N GLN A 70 -3.44 -3.90 -7.42
CA GLN A 70 -2.58 -4.53 -6.41
C GLN A 70 -1.10 -4.24 -6.64
N GLY A 71 -0.65 -4.02 -7.88
CA GLY A 71 0.71 -3.56 -8.15
C GLY A 71 0.98 -2.17 -7.58
N VAL A 72 0.06 -1.23 -7.81
CA VAL A 72 0.13 0.13 -7.25
C VAL A 72 0.06 0.10 -5.73
N GLU A 73 -0.84 -0.70 -5.15
CA GLU A 73 -0.93 -0.87 -3.70
C GLU A 73 0.36 -1.48 -3.12
N CYS A 74 0.93 -2.49 -3.78
CA CYS A 74 2.14 -3.19 -3.33
C CYS A 74 3.34 -2.25 -3.14
N TYR A 75 3.48 -1.23 -4.00
CA TYR A 75 4.51 -0.20 -3.85
C TYR A 75 4.43 0.49 -2.49
N TRP A 76 3.23 0.91 -2.09
CA TRP A 76 3.01 1.58 -0.79
C TRP A 76 3.15 0.60 0.39
N LEU A 77 2.67 -0.63 0.23
CA LEU A 77 2.71 -1.67 1.25
C LEU A 77 4.13 -2.13 1.62
N THR A 78 5.09 -1.98 0.70
CA THR A 78 6.49 -2.38 0.94
C THR A 78 7.22 -1.39 1.83
N ILE A 79 6.80 -0.12 1.80
CA ILE A 79 7.49 1.00 2.44
C ILE A 79 6.81 1.39 3.75
N LEU A 80 5.47 1.30 3.82
CA LEU A 80 4.70 1.84 4.95
C LEU A 80 3.73 0.82 5.56
N PRO A 81 3.54 0.85 6.89
CA PRO A 81 2.42 0.17 7.53
C PRO A 81 1.11 0.91 7.20
N ILE A 82 0.20 0.25 6.49
CA ILE A 82 -1.05 0.88 6.05
C ILE A 82 -2.09 0.94 7.17
N LEU A 83 -2.65 2.13 7.36
CA LEU A 83 -3.73 2.43 8.30
C LEU A 83 -5.01 1.66 7.97
N ALA A 84 -5.76 1.32 9.03
CA ALA A 84 -7.03 0.60 8.92
C ALA A 84 -8.09 1.30 8.05
N GLY A 85 -8.14 2.62 8.09
CA GLY A 85 -9.07 3.40 7.27
C GLY A 85 -8.74 3.33 5.78
N VAL A 86 -7.45 3.39 5.44
CA VAL A 86 -6.97 3.38 4.05
C VAL A 86 -7.21 2.03 3.39
N ARG A 87 -6.82 0.93 4.05
CA ARG A 87 -7.09 -0.43 3.54
C ARG A 87 -8.59 -0.68 3.30
N LYS A 88 -9.47 -0.16 4.17
CA LYS A 88 -10.93 -0.28 4.02
C LYS A 88 -11.42 0.47 2.79
N LYS A 89 -10.94 1.70 2.56
CA LYS A 89 -11.26 2.48 1.36
C LYS A 89 -10.79 1.79 0.07
N ILE A 90 -9.55 1.29 0.03
CA ILE A 90 -9.01 0.55 -1.12
C ILE A 90 -9.84 -0.71 -1.40
N THR A 91 -10.14 -1.48 -0.35
CA THR A 91 -11.01 -2.66 -0.44
C THR A 91 -12.39 -2.31 -1.00
N GLN A 92 -12.98 -1.21 -0.53
CA GLN A 92 -14.27 -0.72 -1.02
C GLN A 92 -14.22 -0.37 -2.51
N LEU A 93 -13.17 0.32 -2.97
CA LEU A 93 -13.02 0.66 -4.39
C LEU A 93 -12.85 -0.58 -5.27
N CYS A 94 -12.00 -1.53 -4.86
CA CYS A 94 -11.82 -2.77 -5.60
C CYS A 94 -13.12 -3.59 -5.65
N ARG A 95 -13.85 -3.65 -4.53
CA ARG A 95 -15.15 -4.32 -4.44
C ARG A 95 -16.19 -3.66 -5.35
N ASN A 96 -16.29 -2.33 -5.34
CA ASN A 96 -17.25 -1.61 -6.17
C ASN A 96 -16.93 -1.82 -7.66
N PHE A 97 -15.66 -1.72 -8.04
CA PHE A 97 -15.22 -1.94 -9.41
C PHE A 97 -15.49 -3.37 -9.88
N LEU A 98 -15.20 -4.37 -9.06
CA LEU A 98 -15.41 -5.78 -9.40
C LEU A 98 -16.88 -6.07 -9.75
N TRP A 99 -17.83 -5.61 -8.92
CA TRP A 99 -19.25 -5.95 -9.09
C TRP A 99 -20.01 -4.98 -9.98
N SER A 100 -19.76 -3.67 -9.84
CA SER A 100 -20.51 -2.62 -10.55
C SER A 100 -19.79 -2.09 -11.79
N GLY A 101 -18.49 -2.39 -11.96
CA GLY A 101 -17.67 -1.79 -13.01
C GLY A 101 -17.39 -0.29 -12.80
N ARG A 102 -17.81 0.29 -11.68
CA ARG A 102 -17.70 1.72 -11.36
C ARG A 102 -17.15 1.90 -9.95
N ALA A 103 -16.63 3.09 -9.64
CA ALA A 103 -16.16 3.43 -8.30
C ALA A 103 -17.30 3.49 -7.27
N THR A 104 -18.52 3.78 -7.71
CA THR A 104 -19.74 3.86 -6.88
C THR A 104 -20.48 2.52 -6.86
N VAL A 105 -21.14 2.25 -5.74
CA VAL A 105 -21.97 1.04 -5.58
C VAL A 105 -23.22 1.20 -6.42
N ASN A 106 -23.35 0.37 -7.46
CA ASN A 106 -24.59 0.25 -8.21
C ASN A 106 -25.22 -1.14 -8.06
N LYS A 107 -24.41 -2.16 -7.72
CA LYS A 107 -24.85 -3.55 -7.55
C LYS A 107 -24.42 -4.10 -6.19
N LYS A 108 -25.31 -4.86 -5.55
CA LYS A 108 -25.00 -5.60 -4.33
C LYS A 108 -23.96 -6.70 -4.65
N PRO A 109 -22.89 -6.81 -3.87
CA PRO A 109 -21.88 -7.85 -4.06
C PRO A 109 -22.47 -9.24 -3.84
N LEU A 110 -22.18 -10.16 -4.77
CA LEU A 110 -22.71 -11.53 -4.74
C LEU A 110 -21.97 -12.42 -3.74
N VAL A 111 -20.68 -12.14 -3.52
CA VAL A 111 -19.77 -12.95 -2.71
C VAL A 111 -19.13 -12.10 -1.63
N ALA A 112 -18.90 -12.67 -0.45
CA ALA A 112 -18.22 -11.98 0.64
C ALA A 112 -16.79 -11.64 0.23
N TRP A 113 -16.30 -10.44 0.57
CA TRP A 113 -14.95 -10.04 0.17
C TRP A 113 -13.86 -10.95 0.76
N LYS A 114 -14.13 -11.58 1.91
CA LYS A 114 -13.21 -12.55 2.52
C LYS A 114 -12.98 -13.76 1.59
N GLU A 115 -14.03 -14.28 0.98
CA GLU A 115 -13.96 -15.42 0.04
C GLU A 115 -13.28 -15.02 -1.26
N VAL A 116 -13.57 -13.81 -1.76
CA VAL A 116 -12.89 -13.25 -2.95
C VAL A 116 -11.37 -13.20 -2.77
N THR A 117 -10.90 -12.89 -1.55
CA THR A 117 -9.46 -12.77 -1.25
C THR A 117 -8.73 -14.09 -0.99
N LEU A 118 -9.44 -15.22 -1.00
CA LEU A 118 -8.82 -16.53 -0.87
C LEU A 118 -7.97 -16.85 -2.10
N LEU A 119 -7.08 -17.84 -1.94
CA LEU A 119 -6.27 -18.32 -3.06
C LEU A 119 -7.17 -19.04 -4.07
N ARG A 120 -6.73 -19.11 -5.34
CA ARG A 120 -7.50 -19.76 -6.41
C ARG A 120 -7.78 -21.25 -6.12
N HIS A 121 -6.85 -21.92 -5.44
CA HIS A 121 -7.03 -23.32 -5.05
C HIS A 121 -8.06 -23.50 -3.92
N GLU A 122 -8.34 -22.45 -3.15
CA GLU A 122 -9.35 -22.42 -2.08
C GLU A 122 -10.70 -21.90 -2.59
N GLY A 123 -10.87 -21.76 -3.91
CA GLY A 123 -12.10 -21.24 -4.53
C GLY A 123 -12.20 -19.71 -4.58
N GLY A 124 -11.14 -18.99 -4.22
CA GLY A 124 -11.09 -17.52 -4.30
C GLY A 124 -10.68 -17.00 -5.69
N LEU A 125 -10.71 -15.66 -5.85
CA LEU A 125 -10.34 -15.00 -7.10
C LEU A 125 -8.83 -14.72 -7.22
N GLY A 126 -8.04 -15.04 -6.19
CA GLY A 126 -6.60 -14.79 -6.15
C GLY A 126 -6.23 -13.32 -5.93
N ILE A 127 -7.17 -12.51 -5.44
CA ILE A 127 -6.93 -11.14 -5.01
C ILE A 127 -6.30 -11.17 -3.62
N ARG A 128 -5.05 -10.74 -3.49
CA ARG A 128 -4.34 -10.71 -2.20
C ARG A 128 -5.04 -9.83 -1.15
N ASN A 129 -5.09 -10.31 0.09
CA ASN A 129 -5.55 -9.51 1.22
C ASN A 129 -4.48 -8.48 1.63
N SER A 130 -4.79 -7.19 1.48
CA SER A 130 -3.88 -6.07 1.79
C SER A 130 -3.28 -6.13 3.19
N LYS A 131 -4.04 -6.56 4.21
CA LYS A 131 -3.55 -6.61 5.60
C LYS A 131 -2.46 -7.67 5.78
N VAL A 132 -2.68 -8.86 5.23
CA VAL A 132 -1.72 -9.97 5.33
C VAL A 132 -0.50 -9.66 4.48
N TRP A 133 -0.73 -9.13 3.27
CA TRP A 133 0.33 -8.77 2.33
C TRP A 133 1.22 -7.64 2.86
N ASN A 134 0.66 -6.61 3.50
CA ASN A 134 1.44 -5.54 4.13
C ASN A 134 2.44 -6.08 5.15
N LYS A 135 1.96 -6.97 6.02
CA LYS A 135 2.79 -7.57 7.07
C LYS A 135 3.92 -8.38 6.44
N ALA A 136 3.61 -9.23 5.48
CA ALA A 136 4.61 -10.04 4.78
C ALA A 136 5.68 -9.18 4.10
N LEU A 137 5.27 -8.11 3.40
CA LEU A 137 6.19 -7.21 2.72
C LEU A 137 7.08 -6.43 3.69
N ILE A 138 6.52 -5.88 4.77
CA ILE A 138 7.31 -5.18 5.79
C ILE A 138 8.29 -6.14 6.45
N SER A 139 7.87 -7.36 6.78
CA SER A 139 8.76 -8.39 7.33
C SER A 139 9.89 -8.73 6.36
N LYS A 140 9.61 -8.84 5.07
CA LYS A 140 10.64 -9.02 4.03
C LYS A 140 11.61 -7.84 3.98
N THR A 141 11.10 -6.60 3.94
CA THR A 141 11.94 -5.40 3.93
C THR A 141 12.84 -5.33 5.17
N LEU A 142 12.31 -5.67 6.35
CA LEU A 142 13.08 -5.73 7.59
C LEU A 142 14.18 -6.81 7.54
N TRP A 143 13.86 -7.98 6.99
CA TRP A 143 14.82 -9.06 6.77
C TRP A 143 15.96 -8.61 5.85
N ASP A 144 15.63 -7.98 4.72
CA ASP A 144 16.62 -7.49 3.75
C ASP A 144 17.53 -6.40 4.35
N ILE A 145 16.98 -5.52 5.20
CA ILE A 145 17.76 -4.51 5.93
C ILE A 145 18.71 -5.18 6.92
N GLN A 146 18.23 -6.18 7.66
CA GLN A 146 19.05 -6.92 8.63
C GLN A 146 20.18 -7.68 7.93
N ALA A 147 19.87 -8.38 6.84
CA ALA A 147 20.85 -9.14 6.05
C ALA A 147 21.94 -8.25 5.46
N LYS A 148 21.61 -7.02 5.03
CA LYS A 148 22.59 -6.04 4.54
C LYS A 148 23.41 -5.38 5.65
N ARG A 149 22.90 -5.38 6.89
CA ARG A 149 23.57 -4.76 8.05
C ARG A 149 24.65 -5.64 8.66
N ILE A 150 24.56 -6.95 8.47
CA ILE A 150 25.67 -7.86 8.73
C ILE A 150 26.61 -7.67 7.55
N PRO A 151 27.77 -6.98 7.70
CA PRO A 151 28.76 -7.07 6.66
C PRO A 151 29.04 -8.56 6.53
N SER A 152 28.98 -9.09 5.32
CA SER A 152 29.64 -10.34 5.00
C SER A 152 31.10 -10.13 5.41
N GLY A 153 31.41 -10.48 6.66
CA GLY A 153 32.77 -10.62 7.13
C GLY A 153 33.42 -11.51 6.09
N SER A 154 34.46 -10.97 5.49
CA SER A 154 35.33 -11.63 4.53
C SER A 154 35.59 -13.08 4.93
N ASN A 155 34.85 -14.03 4.35
CA ASN A 155 35.44 -15.31 4.01
C ASN A 155 36.08 -15.11 2.65
N GLY A 156 37.31 -14.58 2.70
CA GLY A 156 38.29 -14.83 1.67
C GLY A 156 38.49 -16.34 1.60
N SER A 157 37.85 -16.96 0.62
CA SER A 157 38.25 -18.27 0.13
C SER A 157 38.25 -18.15 -1.38
N THR A 158 39.39 -17.68 -1.87
CA THR A 158 39.85 -17.82 -3.25
C THR A 158 39.49 -19.20 -3.78
N LYS A 159 38.53 -19.25 -4.70
CA LYS A 159 38.47 -20.31 -5.69
C LYS A 159 39.08 -19.77 -6.98
N PHE A 160 40.39 -19.92 -7.08
CA PHE A 160 41.10 -20.04 -8.34
C PHE A 160 41.90 -21.35 -8.24
N THR A 161 41.86 -22.10 -9.34
CA THR A 161 42.27 -23.50 -9.55
C THR A 161 41.33 -24.56 -9.00
#